data_AF-A0A847EI18-F1
#
_entry.id   AF-A0A847EI18-F1
#
_cell.length_a   1.000
_cell.length_b   1.000
_cell.length_c   1.000
_cell.angle_alpha   90.00
_cell.angle_beta   90.00
_cell.angle_gamma   90.00
#
_symmetry.space_group_name_H-M   'P 1'
#
loop_
_entity.id
_entity.type
_entity.pdbx_description
1 polymer ?
#
loop_
_entity_poly.entity_id
_entity_poly.type
_entity_poly.pdbx_seq_one_letter_code
_entity_poly.pdbx_strand_id
1 'polypeptide(L)'
;MSRHSKELELRGIPTAPCSAINVSEYARGWDRLYASGMPLRYSTIPLPIAGASHEVHERYVYGNDPVTGKPLMPQIVDALTQPLTPEEQLTGIPEGAVEPRLLEPDTEEKLQELFKQKDWTDYLPVVL
;
A
#
# COMPACT_ATOMS: atom_id res chain seq x y z
N MET A 1 -7.56 5.99 4.84
CA MET A 1 -7.93 4.60 4.53
C MET A 1 -7.18 3.63 5.45
N SER A 2 -5.84 3.63 5.48
CA SER A 2 -5.04 2.74 6.36
C SER A 2 -4.93 3.16 7.83
N ARG A 3 -4.72 4.46 8.08
CA ARG A 3 -4.48 5.02 9.43
C ARG A 3 -5.63 4.73 10.40
N HIS A 4 -6.88 4.85 9.96
CA HIS A 4 -8.04 4.53 10.80
C HIS A 4 -8.15 3.03 11.07
N SER A 5 -7.88 2.18 10.08
CA SER A 5 -7.87 0.73 10.29
C SER A 5 -6.88 0.33 11.37
N LYS A 6 -5.65 0.85 11.33
CA LYS A 6 -4.64 0.65 12.38
C LYS A 6 -5.17 1.06 13.76
N GLU A 7 -5.72 2.27 13.88
CA GLU A 7 -6.19 2.79 15.17
C GLU A 7 -7.31 1.93 15.78
N LEU A 8 -8.18 1.36 14.94
CA LEU A 8 -9.25 0.45 15.36
C LEU A 8 -8.72 -0.91 15.78
N GLU A 9 -7.82 -1.51 15.00
CA GLU A 9 -7.19 -2.81 15.31
C GLU A 9 -6.41 -2.74 16.64
N LEU A 10 -5.67 -1.65 16.88
CA LEU A 10 -4.97 -1.42 18.16
C LEU A 10 -5.92 -1.29 19.36
N ARG A 11 -7.20 -1.00 19.12
CA ARG A 11 -8.27 -0.97 20.14
C ARG A 11 -9.04 -2.30 20.22
N GLY A 12 -8.61 -3.32 19.47
CA GLY A 12 -9.27 -4.63 19.41
C GLY A 12 -10.54 -4.64 18.56
N ILE A 13 -10.70 -3.68 17.64
CA ILE A 13 -11.82 -3.63 16.69
C ILE A 13 -11.30 -4.14 15.33
N PRO A 14 -11.73 -5.32 14.85
CA PRO A 14 -11.28 -5.87 13.58
C PRO A 14 -11.65 -4.98 12.40
N THR A 15 -10.78 -4.93 11.39
CA THR A 15 -10.97 -4.14 10.18
C THR A 15 -10.61 -4.93 8.91
N ALA A 16 -11.29 -4.62 7.81
CA ALA A 16 -11.00 -5.17 6.49
C ALA A 16 -10.80 -4.03 5.49
N PRO A 17 -9.62 -3.41 5.47
CA PRO A 17 -9.37 -2.30 4.56
C PRO A 17 -9.37 -2.77 3.11
N CYS A 18 -9.92 -1.93 2.22
CA CYS A 18 -9.95 -2.19 0.79
C CYS A 18 -9.13 -1.14 0.03
N SER A 19 -8.41 -1.57 -1.00
CA SER A 19 -7.64 -0.69 -1.90
C SER A 19 -8.07 -0.88 -3.35
N ALA A 20 -8.08 0.20 -4.13
CA ALA A 20 -8.19 0.07 -5.58
C ALA A 20 -6.87 -0.50 -6.15
N ILE A 21 -6.97 -1.24 -7.26
CA ILE A 21 -5.82 -1.94 -7.86
C ILE A 21 -4.61 -1.04 -8.13
N ASN A 22 -4.84 0.21 -8.55
CA ASN A 22 -3.78 1.18 -8.88
C ASN A 22 -2.96 1.66 -7.66
N VAL A 23 -3.45 1.46 -6.44
CA VAL A 23 -2.76 1.83 -5.19
C VAL A 23 -2.49 0.63 -4.30
N SER A 24 -2.75 -0.58 -4.79
CA SER A 24 -2.66 -1.82 -4.00
C SER A 24 -1.23 -2.12 -3.54
N GLU A 25 -0.23 -1.85 -4.37
CA GLU A 25 1.18 -2.01 -4.02
C GLU A 25 1.59 -1.06 -2.88
N TYR A 26 1.17 0.20 -2.96
CA TYR A 26 1.36 1.15 -1.87
C TYR A 26 0.68 0.67 -0.58
N ALA A 27 -0.60 0.28 -0.67
CA ALA A 27 -1.39 -0.13 0.49
C ALA A 27 -0.84 -1.40 1.19
N ARG A 28 -0.33 -2.37 0.42
CA ARG A 28 0.15 -3.65 0.95
C ARG A 28 1.62 -3.63 1.37
N GLY A 29 2.43 -2.78 0.75
CA GLY A 29 3.87 -2.67 1.02
C GLY A 29 4.22 -1.40 1.79
N TRP A 30 4.19 -0.26 1.09
CA TRP A 30 4.66 1.03 1.61
C TRP A 30 3.92 1.49 2.86
N ASP A 31 2.63 1.21 2.98
CA ASP A 31 1.86 1.55 4.18
C ASP A 31 2.43 0.89 5.45
N ARG A 32 2.81 -0.40 5.37
CA ARG A 32 3.46 -1.11 6.49
C ARG A 32 4.77 -0.47 6.87
N LEU A 33 5.57 -0.10 5.87
CA LEU A 33 6.95 0.34 6.03
C LEU A 33 7.05 1.79 6.52
N TYR A 34 6.13 2.67 6.11
CA TYR A 34 6.30 4.11 6.29
C TYR A 34 5.10 4.83 6.92
N ALA A 35 3.94 4.17 7.08
CA ALA A 35 2.73 4.85 7.55
C ALA A 35 2.04 4.13 8.73
N SER A 36 1.38 2.99 8.47
CA SER A 36 0.65 2.26 9.50
C SER A 36 1.58 1.56 10.47
N GLY A 37 2.71 1.02 10.00
CA GLY A 37 3.56 0.21 10.86
C GLY A 37 2.88 -1.10 11.28
N MET A 38 1.86 -1.56 10.56
CA MET A 38 1.17 -2.82 10.84
C MET A 38 0.75 -3.50 9.53
N PRO A 39 0.91 -4.82 9.37
CA PRO A 39 0.56 -5.48 8.11
C PRO A 39 -0.93 -5.76 8.10
N LEU A 40 -1.69 -4.75 7.65
CA LEU A 40 -3.14 -4.80 7.52
C LEU A 40 -3.58 -5.77 6.40
N ARG A 41 -4.71 -6.46 6.62
CA ARG A 41 -5.30 -7.41 5.67
C ARG A 41 -6.07 -6.70 4.54
N TYR A 42 -5.34 -6.15 3.58
CA TYR A 42 -5.95 -5.48 2.43
C TYR A 42 -6.59 -6.46 1.45
N SER A 43 -7.84 -6.17 1.08
CA SER A 43 -8.49 -6.70 -0.12
C SER A 43 -8.41 -5.68 -1.26
N THR A 44 -8.14 -6.15 -2.47
CA THR A 44 -8.02 -5.29 -3.65
C THR A 44 -9.27 -5.35 -4.50
N ILE A 45 -9.80 -4.17 -4.88
CA ILE A 45 -10.97 -4.04 -5.73
C ILE A 45 -10.53 -3.53 -7.12
N PRO A 46 -11.07 -4.09 -8.22
CA PRO A 46 -10.79 -3.58 -9.56
C PRO A 46 -11.28 -2.14 -9.77
N LEU A 47 -10.78 -1.50 -10.82
CA LEU A 47 -11.28 -0.22 -11.33
C LEU A 47 -12.09 -0.43 -12.61
N PRO A 48 -13.06 0.46 -12.92
CA PRO A 48 -13.45 1.66 -12.17
C PRO A 48 -14.47 1.39 -11.04
N ILE A 49 -14.42 2.18 -9.95
CA ILE A 49 -15.45 2.15 -8.90
C ILE A 49 -16.56 3.17 -9.19
N ALA A 50 -16.20 4.45 -9.31
CA ALA A 50 -17.16 5.51 -9.59
C ALA A 50 -17.67 5.41 -11.04
N GLY A 51 -18.98 5.53 -11.23
CA GLY A 51 -19.62 5.51 -12.54
C GLY A 51 -19.77 4.12 -13.18
N ALA A 52 -19.31 3.04 -12.52
CA ALA A 52 -19.59 1.68 -12.96
C ALA A 52 -21.07 1.31 -12.73
N SER A 53 -21.59 0.41 -13.57
CA SER A 53 -22.94 -0.11 -13.40
C SER A 53 -23.03 -1.09 -12.23
N HIS A 54 -24.25 -1.35 -11.76
CA HIS A 54 -24.50 -2.37 -10.74
C HIS A 54 -23.93 -3.74 -11.13
N GLU A 55 -24.12 -4.17 -12.37
CA GLU A 55 -23.60 -5.46 -12.87
C GLU A 55 -22.07 -5.54 -12.77
N VAL A 56 -21.37 -4.42 -13.00
CA VAL A 56 -19.91 -4.36 -12.86
C VAL A 56 -19.51 -4.52 -11.39
N HIS A 57 -20.16 -3.82 -10.47
CA HIS A 57 -19.89 -3.97 -9.03
C HIS A 57 -20.25 -5.37 -8.51
N GLU A 58 -21.31 -5.96 -9.02
CA GLU A 58 -21.71 -7.33 -8.69
C GLU A 58 -20.62 -8.33 -9.07
N ARG A 59 -20.02 -8.18 -10.26
CA ARG A 59 -18.85 -8.97 -10.66
C ARG A 59 -17.63 -8.75 -9.79
N TYR A 60 -17.47 -7.58 -9.17
CA TYR A 60 -16.37 -7.35 -8.22
C TYR A 60 -16.61 -8.10 -6.92
N VAL A 61 -17.83 -8.00 -6.37
CA VAL A 61 -18.24 -8.69 -5.13
C VAL A 61 -18.11 -10.20 -5.27
N TYR A 62 -18.62 -10.78 -6.35
CA TYR A 62 -18.55 -12.24 -6.58
C TYR A 62 -17.27 -12.69 -7.28
N GLY A 63 -16.39 -11.75 -7.63
CA GLY A 63 -15.14 -12.01 -8.32
C GLY A 63 -13.98 -12.31 -7.38
N ASN A 64 -12.80 -12.38 -7.98
CA ASN A 64 -11.55 -12.55 -7.26
C ASN A 64 -10.84 -11.20 -7.08
N ASP A 65 -10.14 -11.07 -5.96
CA ASP A 65 -9.14 -10.03 -5.76
C ASP A 65 -8.08 -10.14 -6.88
N PRO A 66 -7.84 -9.07 -7.66
CA PRO A 66 -6.94 -9.11 -8.81
C PRO A 66 -5.46 -9.26 -8.43
N VAL A 67 -5.08 -9.04 -7.18
CA VAL A 67 -3.72 -9.19 -6.65
C VAL A 67 -3.50 -10.57 -6.08
N THR A 68 -4.44 -11.10 -5.29
CA THR A 68 -4.27 -12.41 -4.65
C THR A 68 -4.84 -13.58 -5.46
N GLY A 69 -5.73 -13.30 -6.41
CA GLY A 69 -6.46 -14.30 -7.19
C GLY A 69 -7.54 -15.07 -6.40
N LYS A 70 -7.74 -14.74 -5.12
CA LYS A 70 -8.72 -15.39 -4.24
C LYS A 70 -10.08 -14.68 -4.29
N PRO A 71 -11.19 -15.37 -3.97
CA PRO A 71 -12.51 -14.73 -3.88
C PRO A 71 -12.50 -13.51 -2.96
N LEU A 72 -13.08 -12.39 -3.40
CA LEU A 72 -12.99 -11.11 -2.69
C LEU A 72 -13.73 -11.14 -1.35
N MET A 73 -15.03 -11.49 -1.35
CA MET A 73 -15.86 -11.42 -0.15
C MET A 73 -15.40 -12.38 0.97
N PRO A 74 -15.01 -13.63 0.70
CA PRO A 74 -14.44 -14.49 1.74
C PRO A 74 -13.20 -13.90 2.42
N GLN A 75 -12.30 -13.24 1.68
CA GLN A 75 -11.13 -12.58 2.28
C GLN A 75 -11.52 -11.43 3.21
N ILE A 76 -12.54 -10.64 2.86
CA ILE A 76 -13.06 -9.57 3.70
C ILE A 76 -13.66 -10.15 4.99
N VAL A 77 -14.43 -11.22 4.88
CA VAL A 77 -15.01 -11.90 6.05
C VAL A 77 -13.91 -12.48 6.94
N ASP A 78 -12.92 -13.15 6.36
CA ASP A 78 -11.79 -13.72 7.11
C ASP A 78 -11.01 -12.62 7.82
N ALA A 79 -10.78 -11.48 7.17
CA ALA A 79 -10.10 -10.35 7.78
C ALA A 79 -10.81 -9.84 9.04
N LEU A 80 -12.14 -9.83 9.06
CA LEU A 80 -12.95 -9.37 10.19
C LEU A 80 -13.18 -10.43 11.28
N THR A 81 -13.08 -11.72 10.94
CA THR A 81 -13.55 -12.81 11.83
C THR A 81 -12.44 -13.72 12.33
N GLN A 82 -11.32 -13.83 11.60
CA GLN A 82 -10.21 -14.70 11.97
C GLN A 82 -9.21 -13.95 12.86
N PRO A 83 -8.61 -14.62 13.86
CA PRO A 83 -7.56 -14.02 14.68
C PRO A 83 -6.35 -13.62 13.85
N LEU A 84 -5.65 -12.55 14.25
CA LEU A 84 -4.41 -12.10 13.60
C LEU A 84 -3.30 -13.14 13.72
N THR A 85 -2.57 -13.40 12.63
CA THR A 85 -1.35 -14.21 12.66
C THR A 85 -0.23 -13.48 13.41
N PRO A 86 0.84 -14.17 13.85
CA PRO A 86 1.98 -13.51 14.50
C PRO A 86 2.58 -12.36 13.67
N GLU A 87 2.64 -12.51 12.35
CA GLU A 87 3.12 -11.48 11.43
C GLU A 87 2.20 -10.26 11.43
N GLU A 88 0.88 -10.48 11.41
CA GLU A 88 -0.15 -9.44 11.41
C GLU A 88 -0.24 -8.68 12.74
N GLN A 89 0.28 -9.26 13.82
CA GLN A 89 0.40 -8.61 15.13
C GLN A 89 1.62 -7.68 15.23
N LEU A 90 2.50 -7.65 14.22
CA LEU A 90 3.65 -6.76 14.23
C LEU A 90 3.20 -5.30 14.18
N THR A 91 3.64 -4.51 15.16
CA THR A 91 3.36 -3.07 15.24
C THR A 91 4.64 -2.23 15.11
N GLY A 92 4.48 -0.92 15.00
CA GLY A 92 5.60 0.01 14.87
C GLY A 92 6.14 0.12 13.44
N ILE A 93 6.65 1.30 13.08
CA ILE A 93 7.31 1.51 11.79
C ILE A 93 8.64 0.75 11.85
N PRO A 94 8.94 -0.18 10.92
CA PRO A 94 10.22 -0.87 10.90
C PRO A 94 11.35 0.15 10.79
N GLU A 95 12.52 -0.15 11.37
CA GLU A 95 13.70 0.68 11.14
C GLU A 95 13.99 0.69 9.63
N GLY A 96 13.84 1.86 9.02
CA GLY A 96 14.12 2.07 7.61
C GLY A 96 15.63 2.09 7.37
N ALA A 97 16.02 1.82 6.11
CA ALA A 97 17.36 2.17 5.68
C ALA A 97 17.60 3.66 5.97
N VAL A 98 18.69 3.98 6.67
CA VAL A 98 19.08 5.38 6.90
C VAL A 98 19.56 5.92 5.56
N GLU A 99 18.66 6.55 4.82
CA GLU A 99 19.04 7.28 3.61
C GLU A 99 19.73 8.57 4.04
N PRO A 100 20.97 8.81 3.59
CA PRO A 100 21.68 10.03 3.94
C PRO A 100 20.92 11.23 3.38
N ARG A 101 20.71 12.25 4.23
CA ARG A 101 19.98 13.48 3.86
C ARG A 101 20.61 14.20 2.66
N LEU A 102 21.92 14.04 2.49
CA LEU A 102 22.70 14.63 1.41
C LEU A 102 23.35 13.52 0.60
N LEU A 103 23.44 13.74 -0.70
CA LEU A 103 24.27 12.94 -1.57
C LEU A 103 25.74 13.31 -1.34
N GLU A 104 26.62 12.36 -1.63
CA GLU A 104 28.05 12.66 -1.68
C GLU A 104 28.31 13.69 -2.78
N PRO A 105 29.22 14.66 -2.56
CA PRO A 105 29.60 15.63 -3.59
C PRO A 105 30.14 14.93 -4.85
N ASP A 106 29.67 15.36 -6.02
CA ASP A 106 30.21 14.92 -7.32
C ASP A 106 30.07 16.06 -8.35
N THR A 107 30.45 15.81 -9.61
CA THR A 107 30.28 16.79 -10.68
C THR A 107 28.81 17.00 -11.03
N GLU A 108 28.47 18.19 -11.52
CA GLU A 108 27.11 18.55 -11.95
C GLU A 108 26.56 17.52 -12.93
N GLU A 109 27.33 17.12 -13.95
CA GLU A 109 26.88 16.18 -14.97
C GLU A 109 26.49 14.82 -14.38
N LYS A 110 27.26 14.31 -13.42
CA LYS A 110 26.97 13.01 -12.80
C LYS A 110 25.81 13.08 -11.84
N LEU A 111 25.65 14.18 -11.11
CA LEU A 111 24.47 14.36 -10.25
C LEU A 111 23.20 14.50 -11.10
N GLN A 112 23.23 15.24 -12.21
CA GLN A 112 22.11 15.28 -13.16
C GLN A 112 21.75 13.88 -13.69
N GLU A 113 22.76 13.08 -14.07
CA GLU A 113 22.58 11.70 -14.54
C GLU A 113 22.01 10.79 -13.44
N LEU A 114 22.54 10.88 -12.21
CA LEU A 114 22.07 10.10 -11.06
C LEU A 114 20.59 10.35 -10.78
N PHE A 115 20.15 11.60 -10.78
CA PHE A 115 18.75 11.95 -10.55
C PHE A 115 17.84 11.33 -11.60
N LYS A 116 18.27 11.29 -12.88
CA LYS A 116 17.52 10.61 -13.95
C LYS A 116 17.47 9.10 -13.73
N GLN A 117 18.61 8.48 -13.43
CA GLN A 117 18.70 7.03 -13.20
C GLN A 117 17.88 6.56 -11.99
N LYS A 118 17.64 7.44 -11.02
CA LYS A 118 16.86 7.18 -9.82
C LYS A 118 15.39 7.64 -9.92
N ASP A 119 14.97 8.20 -11.05
CA ASP A 119 13.66 8.82 -11.22
C ASP A 119 13.35 9.90 -10.15
N TRP A 120 14.38 10.64 -9.73
CA TRP A 120 14.28 11.73 -8.74
C TRP A 120 14.02 13.10 -9.38
N THR A 121 13.86 13.13 -10.69
CA THR A 121 13.53 14.33 -11.48
C THR A 121 12.45 13.98 -12.50
N ASP A 122 11.72 14.98 -12.97
CA ASP A 122 10.85 14.89 -14.15
C ASP A 122 11.64 14.90 -15.48
N TYR A 123 12.92 14.54 -15.41
CA TYR A 123 13.91 14.56 -16.49
C TYR A 123 14.29 15.97 -16.98
N LEU A 124 13.87 17.03 -16.28
CA LEU A 124 14.41 18.38 -16.43
C LEU A 124 15.70 18.57 -15.58
N PRO A 125 16.52 19.59 -15.89
CA PRO A 125 17.70 19.91 -15.09
C PRO A 125 17.32 20.25 -13.65
N VAL A 126 18.00 19.62 -12.69
CA VAL A 126 17.87 19.95 -11.25
C VAL A 126 18.86 21.04 -10.86
N VAL A 127 18.53 21.84 -9.84
CA VAL A 127 19.46 22.82 -9.27
C VAL A 127 20.34 22.11 -8.24
N LEU A 128 21.66 22.19 -8.40
CA LEU A 128 22.67 21.51 -7.57
C LEU A 128 23.44 22.51 -6.71
#